data_AF-A0A1W9QF03-F1
#
_entry.id   AF-A0A1W9QF03-F1
#
_cell.length_a   1.000
_cell.length_b   1.000
_cell.length_c   1.000
_cell.angle_alpha   90.00
_cell.angle_beta   90.00
_cell.angle_gamma   90.00
#
_symmetry.space_group_name_H-M   'P 1'
#
loop_
_entity.id
_entity.type
_entity.pdbx_description
1 polymer ?
#
loop_
_entity_poly.entity_id
_entity_poly.type
_entity_poly.pdbx_seq_one_letter_code
_entity_poly.pdbx_strand_id
1 'polypeptide(L)'
;MAHSMTFHADQIQKALDSKAERVSDADVARIIELRSAVEEKIATFPDAQRDAREQANLLLDFLAARASTPVTSETKQAAAALLYLSAPVDLVPDHEPGGFDDDAAVLALATGRIRGALRAFCASSGRAAPSWLSD
;
A
#
# COMPACT_ATOMS: atom_id res chain seq x y z
N MET A 1 27.32 19.69 4.50
CA MET A 1 27.03 19.20 3.13
C MET A 1 25.73 18.42 3.19
N ALA A 2 24.65 19.01 2.68
CA ALA A 2 23.35 18.35 2.58
C ALA A 2 23.26 17.74 1.17
N HIS A 3 23.50 16.44 1.07
CA HIS A 3 23.34 15.68 -0.18
C HIS A 3 22.47 14.46 0.09
N SER A 4 21.44 14.32 -0.74
CA SER A 4 20.57 13.15 -0.92
C SER A 4 19.49 12.85 0.13
N MET A 5 18.46 13.71 0.20
CA MET A 5 17.08 13.26 0.49
C MET A 5 16.17 13.34 -0.76
N THR A 6 16.69 13.79 -1.89
CA THR A 6 15.93 14.04 -3.12
C THR A 6 15.78 12.80 -4.01
N PHE A 7 16.40 11.67 -3.66
CA PHE A 7 16.45 10.50 -4.55
C PHE A 7 15.22 9.57 -4.53
N HIS A 8 14.26 9.73 -3.61
CA HIS A 8 13.27 8.65 -3.37
C HIS A 8 11.81 8.98 -3.75
N ALA A 9 11.33 10.22 -3.62
CA ALA A 9 9.88 10.49 -3.78
C ALA A 9 9.37 10.33 -5.22
N ASP A 10 10.06 10.90 -6.21
CA ASP A 10 9.66 10.79 -7.63
C ASP A 10 9.79 9.34 -8.15
N GLN A 11 10.78 8.59 -7.66
CA GLN A 11 10.97 7.20 -8.03
C GLN A 11 9.88 6.30 -7.44
N ILE A 12 9.55 6.48 -6.16
CA ILE A 12 8.44 5.79 -5.48
C ILE A 12 7.11 6.13 -6.16
N GLN A 13 6.88 7.42 -6.47
CA GLN A 13 5.70 7.87 -7.20
C GLN A 13 5.57 7.14 -8.53
N LYS A 14 6.63 7.18 -9.35
CA LYS A 14 6.66 6.57 -10.68
C LYS A 14 6.52 5.05 -10.62
N ALA A 15 7.17 4.40 -9.66
CA ALA A 15 7.08 2.95 -9.46
C ALA A 15 5.66 2.55 -9.06
N LEU A 16 5.03 3.29 -8.14
CA LEU A 16 3.67 3.03 -7.70
C LEU A 16 2.65 3.26 -8.83
N ASP A 17 2.77 4.35 -9.58
CA ASP A 17 1.91 4.61 -10.76
C ASP A 17 2.06 3.50 -11.81
N SER A 18 3.31 3.17 -12.15
CA SER A 18 3.65 2.11 -13.11
C SER A 18 3.11 0.74 -12.68
N LYS A 19 3.05 0.46 -11.37
CA LYS A 19 2.45 -0.76 -10.82
C LYS A 19 0.94 -0.69 -10.91
N ALA A 20 0.32 0.41 -10.47
CA ALA A 20 -1.13 0.58 -10.48
C ALA A 20 -1.73 0.47 -11.90
N GLU A 21 -1.03 0.95 -12.92
CA GLU A 21 -1.42 0.80 -14.32
C GLU A 21 -1.41 -0.66 -14.80
N ARG A 22 -0.50 -1.48 -14.25
CA ARG A 22 -0.32 -2.89 -14.61
C ARG A 22 -1.16 -3.85 -13.77
N VAL A 23 -1.73 -3.41 -12.66
CA VAL A 23 -2.62 -4.22 -11.82
C VAL A 23 -3.85 -4.61 -12.65
N SER A 24 -3.97 -5.91 -12.91
CA SER A 24 -5.14 -6.53 -13.52
C SER A 24 -6.20 -6.85 -12.47
N ASP A 25 -7.41 -7.15 -12.92
CA ASP A 25 -8.49 -7.56 -12.03
C ASP A 25 -8.18 -8.87 -11.31
N ALA A 26 -7.41 -9.75 -11.95
CA ALA A 26 -6.91 -10.98 -11.33
C ALA A 26 -5.92 -10.68 -10.19
N ASP A 27 -5.08 -9.65 -10.33
CA ASP A 27 -4.13 -9.28 -9.28
C ASP A 27 -4.84 -8.72 -8.04
N VAL A 28 -5.92 -7.96 -8.24
CA VAL A 28 -6.78 -7.49 -7.13
C VAL A 28 -7.41 -8.67 -6.41
N ALA A 29 -7.88 -9.69 -7.14
CA ALA A 29 -8.44 -10.90 -6.53
C ALA A 29 -7.40 -11.74 -5.77
N ARG A 30 -6.15 -11.79 -6.26
CA ARG A 30 -5.03 -12.51 -5.61
C ARG A 30 -4.53 -11.86 -4.33
N ILE A 31 -4.93 -10.63 -4.00
CA ILE A 31 -4.51 -9.98 -2.75
C ILE A 31 -4.99 -10.71 -1.50
N ILE A 32 -6.08 -11.48 -1.60
CA ILE A 32 -6.49 -12.37 -0.51
C ILE A 32 -5.41 -13.42 -0.22
N GLU A 33 -4.74 -13.94 -1.26
CA GLU A 33 -3.63 -14.90 -1.12
C GLU A 33 -2.36 -14.22 -0.59
N LEU A 34 -2.19 -12.92 -0.85
CA LEU A 34 -1.04 -12.13 -0.39
C LEU A 34 -1.20 -11.59 1.03
N ARG A 35 -2.40 -11.65 1.61
CA ARG A 35 -2.70 -11.16 2.96
C ARG A 35 -1.68 -11.67 3.98
N SER A 36 -1.45 -12.98 4.03
CA SER A 36 -0.53 -13.58 5.01
C SER A 36 0.90 -13.05 4.84
N ALA A 37 1.38 -12.93 3.59
CA ALA A 37 2.73 -12.41 3.31
C ALA A 37 2.87 -10.93 3.72
N VAL A 38 1.83 -10.13 3.47
CA VAL A 38 1.79 -8.74 3.95
C VAL A 38 1.79 -8.68 5.48
N GLU A 39 0.93 -9.46 6.13
CA GLU A 39 0.81 -9.52 7.59
C GLU A 39 2.13 -9.94 8.27
N GLU A 40 2.81 -10.95 7.71
CA GLU A 40 4.14 -11.37 8.15
C GLU A 40 5.19 -10.26 7.97
N LYS A 41 5.20 -9.59 6.81
CA LYS A 41 6.11 -8.48 6.53
C LYS A 41 5.90 -7.33 7.50
N ILE A 42 4.66 -6.86 7.70
CA ILE A 42 4.37 -5.74 8.61
C ILE A 42 4.57 -6.11 10.07
N ALA A 43 4.51 -7.38 10.45
CA ALA A 43 4.86 -7.83 11.80
C ALA A 43 6.34 -7.59 12.13
N THR A 44 7.21 -7.52 11.11
CA THR A 44 8.64 -7.19 11.29
C THR A 44 8.91 -5.69 11.46
N PHE A 45 7.92 -4.83 11.24
CA PHE A 45 8.12 -3.38 11.29
C PHE A 45 8.36 -2.91 12.73
N PRO A 46 9.34 -2.03 12.96
CA PRO A 46 9.55 -1.40 14.25
C PRO A 46 8.34 -0.54 14.66
N ASP A 47 8.28 -0.19 15.95
CA ASP A 47 7.24 0.70 16.46
C ASP A 47 7.26 2.09 15.82
N ALA A 48 8.42 2.56 15.35
CA ALA A 48 8.54 3.79 14.59
C ALA A 48 7.73 3.76 13.27
N GLN A 49 7.43 2.57 12.72
CA GLN A 49 6.64 2.36 11.51
C GLN A 49 5.22 1.86 11.84
N ARG A 50 4.69 2.17 13.03
CA ARG A 50 3.31 1.84 13.45
C ARG A 50 2.27 2.29 12.42
N ASP A 51 2.37 3.51 11.90
CA ASP A 51 1.41 4.03 10.93
C ASP A 51 1.44 3.23 9.62
N ALA A 52 2.62 2.82 9.16
CA ALA A 52 2.75 1.97 7.99
C ALA A 52 2.05 0.61 8.19
N ARG A 53 2.18 -0.01 9.38
CA ARG A 53 1.42 -1.23 9.73
C ARG A 53 -0.09 -0.99 9.66
N GLU A 54 -0.59 0.14 10.19
CA GLU A 54 -2.01 0.48 10.14
C GLU A 54 -2.51 0.76 8.72
N GLN A 55 -1.69 1.43 7.90
CA GLN A 55 -1.97 1.72 6.49
C GLN A 55 -2.11 0.42 5.70
N ALA A 56 -1.16 -0.51 5.79
CA ALA A 56 -1.22 -1.80 5.11
C ALA A 56 -2.48 -2.59 5.49
N ASN A 57 -2.80 -2.67 6.79
CA ASN A 57 -4.02 -3.32 7.27
C ASN A 57 -5.29 -2.66 6.71
N LEU A 58 -5.35 -1.32 6.69
CA LEU A 58 -6.50 -0.63 6.12
C LEU A 58 -6.64 -0.88 4.61
N LEU A 59 -5.54 -0.96 3.86
CA LEU A 59 -5.57 -1.30 2.43
C LEU A 59 -6.08 -2.74 2.21
N LEU A 60 -5.65 -3.70 3.03
CA LEU A 60 -6.14 -5.09 2.98
C LEU A 60 -7.65 -5.16 3.23
N ASP A 61 -8.14 -4.46 4.27
CA ASP A 61 -9.57 -4.39 4.60
C ASP A 61 -10.38 -3.72 3.48
N PHE A 62 -9.86 -2.61 2.94
CA PHE A 62 -10.48 -1.84 1.87
C PHE A 62 -10.68 -2.66 0.60
N LEU A 63 -9.68 -3.49 0.25
CA LEU A 63 -9.72 -4.37 -0.92
C LEU A 63 -10.61 -5.58 -0.69
N ALA A 64 -10.54 -6.20 0.50
CA ALA A 64 -11.42 -7.32 0.84
C ALA A 64 -12.90 -6.93 0.74
N ALA A 65 -13.26 -5.73 1.21
CA ALA A 65 -14.63 -5.21 1.09
C ALA A 65 -15.07 -4.92 -0.36
N ARG A 66 -14.12 -4.86 -1.30
CA ARG A 66 -14.34 -4.57 -2.72
C ARG A 66 -14.09 -5.77 -3.65
N ALA A 67 -13.80 -6.95 -3.09
CA ALA A 67 -13.46 -8.14 -3.86
C ALA A 67 -14.55 -8.56 -4.86
N SER A 68 -15.82 -8.21 -4.59
CA SER A 68 -16.96 -8.49 -5.49
C SER A 68 -17.44 -7.27 -6.28
N THR A 69 -16.69 -6.17 -6.27
CA THR A 69 -17.02 -4.95 -7.01
C THR A 69 -16.08 -4.77 -8.20
N PRO A 70 -16.48 -4.03 -9.25
CA PRO A 70 -15.59 -3.70 -10.35
C PRO A 70 -14.32 -3.00 -9.85
N VAL A 71 -13.19 -3.33 -10.47
CA VAL A 71 -11.90 -2.72 -10.14
C VAL A 71 -11.91 -1.24 -10.49
N THR A 72 -11.53 -0.41 -9.52
CA THR A 72 -11.42 1.05 -9.67
C THR A 72 -9.96 1.49 -9.60
N SER A 73 -9.71 2.77 -9.89
CA SER A 73 -8.36 3.34 -9.74
C SER A 73 -7.86 3.23 -8.30
N GLU A 74 -8.75 3.38 -7.31
CA GLU A 74 -8.41 3.31 -5.90
C GLU A 74 -8.05 1.89 -5.47
N THR A 75 -8.77 0.87 -5.96
CA THR A 75 -8.40 -0.53 -5.69
C THR A 75 -7.08 -0.90 -6.37
N LYS A 76 -6.79 -0.35 -7.56
CA LYS A 76 -5.48 -0.54 -8.22
C LYS A 76 -4.34 0.10 -7.44
N GLN A 77 -4.55 1.29 -6.88
CA GLN A 77 -3.54 1.96 -6.05
C GLN A 77 -3.29 1.21 -4.73
N ALA A 78 -4.36 0.76 -4.06
CA ALA A 78 -4.24 -0.07 -2.87
C ALA A 78 -3.49 -1.37 -3.17
N ALA A 79 -3.85 -2.03 -4.28
CA ALA A 79 -3.23 -3.27 -4.73
C ALA A 79 -1.74 -3.10 -5.05
N ALA A 80 -1.39 -2.05 -5.78
CA ALA A 80 -0.01 -1.76 -6.16
C ALA A 80 0.91 -1.54 -4.96
N ALA A 81 0.42 -0.89 -3.91
CA ALA A 81 1.18 -0.66 -2.67
C ALA A 81 1.42 -1.97 -1.89
N LEU A 82 0.39 -2.83 -1.78
CA LEU A 82 0.53 -4.11 -1.10
C LEU A 82 1.44 -5.07 -1.87
N LEU A 83 1.36 -5.07 -3.20
CA LEU A 83 2.25 -5.84 -4.08
C LEU A 83 3.71 -5.34 -4.01
N TYR A 84 3.92 -4.04 -3.76
CA TYR A 84 5.25 -3.51 -3.49
C TYR A 84 5.82 -4.11 -2.19
N LEU A 85 4.99 -4.18 -1.15
CA LEU A 85 5.37 -4.63 0.18
C LEU A 85 5.60 -6.16 0.28
N SER A 86 4.84 -6.96 -0.48
CA SER A 86 4.80 -8.43 -0.33
C SER A 86 5.72 -9.21 -1.28
N ALA A 87 6.55 -8.55 -2.12
CA ALA A 87 7.42 -9.24 -3.07
C ALA A 87 8.68 -9.79 -2.39
N PRO A 88 9.02 -11.08 -2.62
CA PRO A 88 10.00 -11.39 -3.66
C PRO A 88 9.46 -12.44 -4.66
N VAL A 89 8.69 -12.03 -5.67
CA VAL A 89 8.31 -12.92 -6.81
C VAL A 89 8.06 -12.09 -8.08
N ASP A 90 8.98 -12.24 -9.05
CA ASP A 90 8.88 -12.17 -10.52
C ASP A 90 8.16 -11.03 -11.27
N LEU A 91 7.53 -10.05 -10.61
CA LEU A 91 6.87 -8.91 -11.31
C LEU A 91 7.74 -7.65 -11.41
N VAL A 92 8.87 -7.60 -10.68
CA VAL A 92 9.88 -6.53 -10.72
C VAL A 92 11.25 -7.16 -10.47
N PRO A 93 12.31 -6.81 -11.21
CA PRO A 93 13.66 -7.23 -10.87
C PRO A 93 14.02 -6.71 -9.47
N ASP A 94 14.23 -7.62 -8.53
CA ASP A 94 14.71 -7.34 -7.17
C ASP A 94 16.10 -6.73 -7.25
N HIS A 95 16.28 -5.44 -6.97
CA HIS A 95 17.55 -4.85 -6.49
C HIS A 95 17.31 -3.38 -6.05
N GLU A 96 16.77 -3.14 -4.85
CA GLU A 96 16.97 -1.85 -4.17
C GLU A 96 17.27 -2.11 -2.68
N PRO A 97 18.47 -1.73 -2.19
CA PRO A 97 18.82 -1.79 -0.78
C PRO A 97 18.22 -0.58 -0.05
N GLY A 98 17.02 -0.73 0.49
CA GLY A 98 16.33 0.31 1.25
C GLY A 98 15.37 -0.33 2.26
N GLY A 99 15.51 0.02 3.54
CA GLY A 99 14.84 -0.65 4.66
C GLY A 99 13.34 -0.35 4.78
N PHE A 100 12.80 -0.52 6.00
CA PHE A 100 11.37 -0.28 6.32
C PHE A 100 10.84 1.12 5.95
N ASP A 101 11.72 2.10 5.74
CA ASP A 101 11.34 3.48 5.42
C ASP A 101 10.78 3.64 4.00
N ASP A 102 11.27 2.88 3.02
CA ASP A 102 10.73 2.90 1.66
C ASP A 102 9.35 2.23 1.60
N ASP A 103 9.21 1.10 2.30
CA ASP A 103 7.92 0.43 2.47
C ASP A 103 6.88 1.37 3.11
N ALA A 104 7.29 2.09 4.17
CA ALA A 104 6.43 3.08 4.83
C ALA A 104 6.08 4.26 3.90
N ALA A 105 7.03 4.74 3.10
CA ALA A 105 6.79 5.82 2.15
C ALA A 105 5.80 5.41 1.04
N VAL A 106 5.90 4.18 0.52
CA VAL A 106 4.94 3.64 -0.47
C VAL A 106 3.53 3.57 0.11
N LEU A 107 3.38 3.05 1.33
CA LEU A 107 2.09 2.95 2.02
C LEU A 107 1.48 4.33 2.30
N ALA A 108 2.29 5.28 2.77
CA ALA A 108 1.85 6.64 3.02
C ALA A 108 1.42 7.35 1.72
N LEU A 109 2.17 7.15 0.63
CA LEU A 109 1.84 7.74 -0.66
C LEU A 109 0.53 7.16 -1.22
N ALA A 110 0.39 5.83 -1.23
CA ALA A 110 -0.80 5.17 -1.73
C ALA A 110 -2.05 5.60 -0.94
N THR A 111 -2.00 5.50 0.39
CA THR A 111 -3.12 5.91 1.26
C THR A 111 -3.41 7.40 1.18
N GLY A 112 -2.40 8.24 0.93
CA GLY A 112 -2.57 9.66 0.63
C GLY A 112 -3.38 9.92 -0.63
N ARG A 113 -3.09 9.21 -1.73
CA ARG A 113 -3.81 9.36 -3.01
C ARG A 113 -5.27 8.90 -2.93
N ILE A 114 -5.57 7.85 -2.17
CA ILE A 114 -6.92 7.29 -2.04
C ILE A 114 -7.63 7.69 -0.74
N ARG A 115 -7.16 8.74 -0.06
CA ARG A 115 -7.62 9.16 1.26
C ARG A 115 -9.14 9.31 1.36
N GLY A 116 -9.76 9.95 0.35
CA GLY A 116 -11.21 10.12 0.29
C GLY A 116 -11.97 8.80 0.27
N ALA A 117 -11.49 7.82 -0.51
CA ALA A 117 -12.09 6.50 -0.60
C ALA A 117 -11.90 5.69 0.69
N LEU A 118 -10.75 5.81 1.35
CA LEU A 118 -10.49 5.18 2.66
C LEU A 118 -11.39 5.76 3.75
N ARG A 119 -11.57 7.08 3.79
CA ARG A 119 -12.50 7.74 4.72
C ARG A 119 -13.94 7.27 4.51
N ALA A 120 -14.40 7.25 3.27
CA ALA A 120 -15.73 6.75 2.91
C ALA A 120 -15.90 5.28 3.33
N PHE A 121 -14.88 4.46 3.13
CA PHE A 121 -14.89 3.06 3.57
C PHE A 121 -14.94 2.91 5.09
N CYS A 122 -14.13 3.65 5.85
CA CYS A 122 -14.19 3.61 7.32
C CYS A 122 -15.58 4.03 7.83
N ALA A 123 -16.15 5.09 7.26
CA ALA A 123 -17.48 5.59 7.62
C ALA A 123 -18.59 4.56 7.32
N SER A 124 -18.55 3.88 6.17
CA SER A 124 -19.58 2.90 5.79
C SER A 124 -19.43 1.55 6.46
N SER A 125 -18.21 1.16 6.85
CA SER A 125 -17.92 -0.12 7.51
C SER A 125 -18.04 -0.08 9.04
N GLY A 126 -18.18 1.11 9.63
CA GLY A 126 -18.12 1.29 11.09
C GLY A 126 -16.72 1.08 11.67
N ARG A 127 -15.69 0.96 10.81
CA ARG A 127 -14.29 0.87 11.22
C ARG A 127 -13.81 2.24 11.70
N ALA A 128 -13.18 2.29 12.86
CA ALA A 128 -12.56 3.52 13.34
C ALA A 128 -11.49 4.01 12.34
N ALA A 129 -11.57 5.29 11.97
CA ALA A 129 -10.54 5.90 11.14
C ALA A 129 -9.27 6.09 11.98
N PRO A 130 -8.10 5.63 11.49
CA PRO A 130 -6.84 5.84 12.21
C PRO A 130 -6.46 7.33 12.22
N SER A 131 -5.61 7.72 13.18
CA SER A 131 -5.27 9.13 13.42
C SER A 131 -4.63 9.81 12.21
N TRP A 132 -3.78 9.10 11.45
CA TRP A 132 -3.14 9.62 10.23
C TRP A 132 -4.11 9.81 9.05
N LEU A 133 -5.33 9.24 9.14
CA LEU A 133 -6.38 9.41 8.13
C LEU A 133 -7.30 10.60 8.45
N SER A 134 -7.23 11.11 9.68
CA SER A 134 -7.92 12.34 10.09
C SER A 134 -7.27 13.56 9.40
N ASP A 135 -7.99 14.68 9.29
CA ASP A 135 -7.54 15.88 8.56
C ASP A 135 -6.22 16.47 9.06
#